data_AF-A0A1W9HV15-F1
#
_entry.id   AF-A0A1W9HV15-F1
#
_cell.length_a   1.000
_cell.length_b   1.000
_cell.length_c   1.000
_cell.angle_alpha   90.00
_cell.angle_beta   90.00
_cell.angle_gamma   90.00
#
_symmetry.space_group_name_H-M   'P 1'
#
loop_
_entity.id
_entity.type
_entity.pdbx_description
1 polymer ?
#
loop_
_entity_poly.entity_id
_entity_poly.type
_entity_poly.pdbx_seq_one_letter_code
_entity_poly.pdbx_strand_id
1 'polypeptide(L)' 'MSIKSLAPAPPSKEQGQNVSPAAGMQFFGHVKVDGRSEQMTVTLRDVADQALWVKTLDLHCG' A
#
# COMPACT_ATOMS: atom_id res chain seq x y z
N MET A 1 25.42 -14.16 28.25
CA MET A 1 25.02 -13.35 27.09
C MET A 1 23.66 -12.76 27.39
N SER A 2 23.52 -11.44 27.47
CA SER A 2 22.22 -10.79 27.73
C SER A 2 21.74 -10.11 26.46
N ILE A 3 20.64 -10.60 25.90
CA ILE A 3 19.92 -9.93 24.82
C ILE A 3 19.13 -8.76 25.41
N LYS A 4 19.61 -7.53 25.22
CA LYS A 4 18.80 -6.33 25.50
C LYS A 4 17.75 -6.23 24.39
N SER A 5 16.48 -6.40 24.75
CA SER A 5 15.36 -6.03 23.87
C SER A 5 15.38 -4.52 23.71
N LEU A 6 15.67 -4.03 22.51
CA LEU A 6 15.58 -2.62 22.19
C LEU A 6 14.11 -2.32 21.85
N ALA A 7 13.36 -1.82 22.83
CA ALA A 7 12.06 -1.24 22.55
C ALA A 7 12.25 0.01 21.66
N PRO A 8 11.37 0.24 20.66
CA PRO A 8 11.44 1.45 19.85
C PRO A 8 11.31 2.69 20.75
N ALA A 9 12.03 3.75 20.40
CA ALA A 9 11.96 5.02 21.12
C ALA A 9 10.52 5.58 21.05
N PRO A 10 10.04 6.20 22.14
CA PRO A 10 8.74 6.87 22.12
C PRO A 10 8.77 8.01 21.09
N PRO A 11 7.62 8.34 20.47
CA PRO A 11 7.57 9.39 19.47
C PRO A 11 8.02 10.75 20.04
N SER A 12 8.91 11.43 19.32
CA SER A 12 9.37 12.78 19.64
C SER A 12 8.31 13.83 19.24
N LYS A 13 8.39 15.02 19.83
CA LYS A 13 7.50 16.13 19.48
C LYS A 13 7.63 16.57 18.01
N GLU A 14 8.78 16.32 17.39
CA GLU A 14 9.06 16.64 15.98
C GLU A 14 8.37 15.69 14.99
N GLN A 15 7.97 14.49 15.43
CA GLN A 15 7.32 13.50 14.56
C GLN A 15 5.86 13.86 14.20
N GLY A 16 5.29 14.88 14.84
CA GLY A 16 3.91 15.30 14.61
C GLY A 16 2.89 14.28 15.15
N GLN A 17 1.60 14.60 14.98
CA GLN A 17 0.52 13.69 15.34
C GLN A 17 0.43 12.54 14.32
N ASN A 18 0.35 11.30 14.82
CA ASN A 18 -0.07 10.19 13.98
C ASN A 18 -1.56 10.37 13.67
N VAL A 19 -1.85 11.00 12.54
CA VAL A 19 -3.22 11.21 12.09
C VAL A 19 -3.83 9.90 11.64
N SER A 20 -5.15 9.76 11.83
CA SER A 20 -5.88 8.62 11.30
C SER A 20 -5.66 8.53 9.79
N PRO A 21 -5.52 7.31 9.23
CA PRO A 21 -5.64 7.06 7.80
C PRO A 21 -6.82 7.84 7.18
N ALA A 22 -7.96 7.96 7.87
CA ALA A 22 -9.15 8.68 7.41
C ALA A 22 -9.00 10.21 7.24
N ALA A 23 -7.87 10.82 7.64
CA ALA A 23 -7.64 12.27 7.58
C ALA A 23 -7.33 12.81 6.17
N GLY A 24 -7.62 12.03 5.12
CA GLY A 24 -7.50 12.43 3.71
C GLY A 24 -6.20 11.93 3.07
N MET A 25 -6.32 11.33 1.87
CA MET A 25 -5.31 10.54 1.15
C MET A 25 -5.25 9.05 1.51
N GLN A 26 -6.42 8.43 1.68
CA GLN A 26 -6.51 6.96 1.64
C GLN A 26 -6.65 6.51 0.21
N PHE A 27 -5.64 5.77 -0.25
CA PHE A 27 -5.69 5.06 -1.51
C PHE A 27 -5.57 3.56 -1.26
N PHE A 28 -6.19 2.77 -2.11
CA PHE A 28 -6.02 1.33 -2.10
C PHE A 28 -5.76 0.79 -3.50
N GLY A 29 -5.02 -0.31 -3.56
CA GLY A 29 -4.76 -1.04 -4.79
C GLY A 29 -5.81 -2.13 -4.99
N HIS A 30 -6.35 -2.24 -6.22
CA HIS A 30 -7.09 -3.41 -6.67
C HIS A 30 -6.28 -4.13 -7.74
N VAL A 31 -6.07 -5.43 -7.54
CA VAL A 31 -5.35 -6.30 -8.48
C VAL A 31 -6.30 -7.33 -9.05
N LYS A 32 -6.45 -7.33 -10.38
CA LYS A 32 -7.14 -8.38 -11.13
C LYS A 32 -6.11 -9.21 -11.88
N VAL A 33 -6.18 -10.52 -11.73
CA VAL A 33 -5.35 -11.49 -12.48
C VAL A 33 -6.26 -12.26 -13.43
N ASP A 34 -5.92 -12.28 -14.71
CA ASP A 34 -6.58 -13.13 -15.69
C ASP A 34 -5.85 -14.48 -15.76
N GLY A 35 -6.53 -15.57 -15.42
CA GLY A 35 -5.91 -16.90 -15.33
C GLY A 35 -5.60 -17.56 -16.68
N ARG A 36 -6.02 -16.98 -17.82
CA ARG A 36 -5.74 -17.54 -19.16
C ARG A 36 -4.52 -16.86 -19.79
N SER A 37 -4.41 -15.56 -19.62
CA SER A 37 -3.34 -14.73 -20.18
C SER A 37 -2.25 -14.37 -19.19
N GLU A 38 -2.45 -14.66 -17.90
CA GLU A 38 -1.53 -14.32 -16.81
C GLU A 38 -1.31 -12.80 -16.66
N GLN A 39 -2.10 -11.98 -17.34
CA GLN A 39 -2.02 -10.53 -17.22
C GLN A 39 -2.55 -10.07 -15.87
N MET A 40 -1.80 -9.15 -15.26
CA MET A 40 -2.17 -8.49 -14.01
C MET A 40 -2.57 -7.04 -14.28
N THR A 41 -3.80 -6.67 -13.94
CA THR A 41 -4.24 -5.27 -13.99
C THR A 41 -4.26 -4.70 -12.58
N VAL A 42 -3.44 -3.68 -12.35
CA VAL A 42 -3.34 -2.94 -11.09
C VAL A 42 -4.08 -1.62 -11.24
N THR A 43 -4.99 -1.34 -10.32
CA THR A 43 -5.72 -0.07 -10.23
C THR A 43 -5.45 0.60 -8.90
N LEU A 44 -5.05 1.87 -8.91
CA LEU A 44 -5.02 2.72 -7.71
C LEU A 44 -6.38 3.41 -7.59
N ARG A 45 -6.98 3.38 -6.39
CA ARG A 45 -8.32 3.91 -6.14
C ARG A 45 -8.35 4.81 -4.91
N ASP A 46 -9.26 5.77 -4.90
CA ASP A 46 -9.61 6.53 -3.69
C ASP A 46 -10.72 5.85 -2.88
N VAL A 47 -11.05 6.43 -1.72
CA VAL A 47 -12.12 5.94 -0.82
C VAL A 47 -13.53 5.96 -1.41
N ALA A 48 -13.76 6.70 -2.50
CA ALA A 48 -15.01 6.70 -3.24
C ALA A 48 -15.02 5.63 -4.35
N ASP A 49 -14.02 4.75 -4.37
CA ASP A 49 -13.78 3.72 -5.39
C ASP A 49 -13.49 4.30 -6.79
N GLN A 50 -13.12 5.58 -6.91
CA GLN A 50 -12.70 6.14 -8.20
C GLN A 50 -11.33 5.60 -8.59
N ALA A 51 -11.21 5.08 -9.81
CA ALA A 51 -9.94 4.70 -10.39
C ALA A 51 -9.13 5.95 -10.74
N LEU A 52 -8.01 6.14 -10.04
CA LEU A 52 -7.09 7.26 -10.25
C LEU A 52 -5.99 6.92 -11.26
N TRP A 53 -5.59 5.65 -11.32
CA TRP A 53 -4.58 5.15 -12.24
C TRP A 53 -4.76 3.67 -12.51
N VAL A 54 -4.41 3.24 -13.73
CA VAL A 54 -4.51 1.84 -14.17
C VAL A 54 -3.27 1.45 -14.95
N LYS A 55 -2.76 0.25 -14.69
CA LYS A 55 -1.71 -0.38 -15.50
C LYS A 55 -1.93 -1.88 -15.62
N THR A 56 -1.80 -2.36 -16.85
CA THR A 56 -1.69 -3.79 -17.12
C THR A 56 -0.21 -4.16 -17.22
N LEU A 57 0.15 -5.21 -16.49
CA LEU A 57 1.45 -5.84 -16.49
C LEU A 57 1.31 -7.18 -17.22
N ASP A 58 2.14 -7.36 -18.22
CA ASP A 58 2.36 -8.65 -18.86
C ASP A 58 3.40 -9.40 -18.00
N LEU A 59 2.95 -10.46 -17.34
CA LEU A 59 3.85 -11.34 -16.60
C LEU A 59 4.53 -12.26 -17.61
N HIS A 60 5.64 -11.80 -18.19
CA HIS A 60 6.52 -12.70 -18.91
C HIS A 60 7.12 -13.69 -17.91
N CYS A 61 6.64 -14.94 -17.96
CA CYS A 61 7.39 -16.07 -17.46
C CYS A 61 8.61 -16.25 -18.37
N GLY A 62 9.79 -15.85 -17.89
CA GLY A 62 11.07 -16.12 -18.55
C GLY A 62 11.44 -17.59 -18.53
#